data_AF-A0A7W7M930-F1
#
_entry.id   AF-A0A7W7M930-F1
#
_cell.length_a   1.000
_cell.length_b   1.000
_cell.length_c   1.000
_cell.angle_alpha   90.00
_cell.angle_beta   90.00
_cell.angle_gamma   90.00
#
_symmetry.space_group_name_H-M   'P 1'
#
loop_
_entity.id
_entity.type
_entity.pdbx_description
1 polymer ?
#
loop_
_entity_poly.entity_id
_entity_poly.type
_entity_poly.pdbx_seq_one_letter_code
_entity_poly.pdbx_strand_id
1 'polypeptide(L)'
;MRLTGIPLFLLVATAAVGTMAATVRGWRRLPVRIAGLLAVEILAVAAIGLWVNRSQRFYPTWESLTGASQVAAVTETAAGRLDPRLAGATAVAWKPAEAAAWHLARPPLLLAPPDYAEQPDRTFPLLVVLGDDPGTRPAGVLTVVLAPTRATTAASLGTLRAAVARDARSADALAVVAGPRWHALAAAWPGHPAVATGIDQAVRGLPAPLAAPQRLPS
;
A
#
# COMPACT_ATOMS: atom_id res chain seq x y z
N MET A 1 -2.47 6.75 -22.56
CA MET A 1 -1.47 6.21 -23.52
C MET A 1 -0.23 5.73 -22.76
N ARG A 2 0.20 4.47 -22.93
CA ARG A 2 1.30 3.83 -22.17
C ARG A 2 2.69 4.25 -22.70
N LEU A 3 3.04 5.52 -22.55
CA LEU A 3 4.32 6.06 -23.03
C LEU A 3 5.46 6.03 -21.99
N THR A 4 5.24 5.45 -20.81
CA THR A 4 6.26 5.21 -19.75
C THR A 4 6.78 3.76 -19.71
N GLY A 5 6.37 2.94 -20.69
CA GLY A 5 6.66 1.50 -20.72
C GLY A 5 7.98 1.11 -21.42
N ILE A 6 8.13 -0.20 -21.66
CA ILE A 6 9.19 -0.82 -22.49
C ILE A 6 9.50 -0.01 -23.77
N PRO A 7 8.51 0.50 -24.54
CA PRO A 7 8.81 1.24 -25.77
C PRO A 7 9.64 2.51 -25.56
N LEU A 8 9.42 3.25 -24.47
CA LEU A 8 10.22 4.47 -24.20
C LEU A 8 11.66 4.12 -23.82
N PHE A 9 11.85 3.09 -23.01
CA PHE A 9 13.20 2.61 -22.69
C PHE A 9 13.94 2.14 -23.95
N LEU A 10 13.29 1.35 -24.81
CA LEU A 10 13.88 0.91 -26.07
C LEU A 10 14.19 2.10 -26.99
N LEU A 11 13.33 3.11 -27.04
CA LEU A 11 13.56 4.32 -27.83
C LEU A 11 14.76 5.12 -27.31
N VAL A 12 14.87 5.33 -25.99
CA VAL A 12 16.02 6.03 -25.40
C VAL A 12 17.30 5.24 -25.58
N ALA A 13 17.26 3.91 -25.40
CA ALA A 13 18.43 3.05 -25.59
C ALA A 13 18.90 3.03 -27.06
N THR A 14 17.97 2.91 -28.02
CA THR A 14 18.29 2.96 -29.46
C THR A 14 18.79 4.35 -29.87
N ALA A 15 18.21 5.43 -29.33
CA ALA A 15 18.71 6.78 -29.53
C ALA A 15 20.12 6.98 -28.96
N ALA A 16 20.45 6.38 -27.80
CA ALA A 16 21.79 6.44 -27.22
C ALA A 16 22.82 5.77 -28.16
N VAL A 17 22.51 4.57 -28.66
CA VAL A 17 23.37 3.85 -29.62
C VAL A 17 23.52 4.63 -30.93
N GLY A 18 22.43 5.19 -31.46
CA GLY A 18 22.44 6.01 -32.67
C GLY A 18 23.30 7.26 -32.51
N THR A 19 23.12 7.99 -31.40
CA THR A 19 23.92 9.19 -31.06
C THR A 19 25.40 8.85 -30.92
N MET A 20 25.73 7.73 -30.28
CA MET A 20 27.11 7.27 -30.15
C MET A 20 27.74 6.99 -31.52
N ALA A 21 27.04 6.26 -32.41
CA ALA A 21 27.53 5.97 -33.75
C ALA A 21 27.71 7.23 -34.61
N ALA A 22 26.78 8.20 -34.51
CA ALA A 22 26.88 9.48 -35.20
C ALA A 22 28.06 10.32 -34.68
N THR A 23 28.28 10.31 -33.36
CA THR A 23 29.40 11.00 -32.71
C THR A 23 30.74 10.44 -33.18
N VAL A 24 30.86 9.11 -33.28
CA VAL A 24 32.06 8.45 -33.81
C VAL A 24 32.32 8.82 -35.28
N ARG A 25 31.29 8.88 -36.12
CA ARG A 25 31.44 9.34 -37.52
C ARG A 25 31.88 10.80 -37.63
N GLY A 26 31.37 11.66 -36.75
CA GLY A 26 31.67 13.10 -36.74
C GLY A 26 32.91 13.51 -35.92
N TRP A 27 33.65 12.55 -35.36
CA TRP A 27 34.65 12.75 -34.31
C TRP A 27 35.77 13.74 -34.66
N ARG A 28 36.04 13.95 -35.95
CA ARG A 28 37.03 14.91 -36.45
C ARG A 28 36.68 16.37 -36.15
N ARG A 29 35.41 16.70 -35.88
CA ARG A 29 34.97 18.07 -35.57
C ARG A 29 34.80 18.22 -34.06
N LEU A 30 35.61 19.09 -33.46
CA LEU A 30 35.56 19.41 -32.02
C LEU A 30 34.14 19.71 -31.49
N PRO A 31 33.31 20.56 -32.14
CA PRO A 31 31.95 20.82 -31.64
C PRO A 31 31.05 19.59 -31.68
N VAL A 32 31.21 18.72 -32.68
CA VAL A 32 30.43 17.47 -32.79
C VAL A 32 30.82 16.48 -31.68
N ARG A 33 32.10 16.43 -31.33
CA ARG A 33 32.59 15.60 -30.24
C ARG A 33 32.01 16.03 -28.89
N ILE A 34 32.03 17.33 -28.58
CA ILE A 34 31.51 17.87 -27.32
C ILE A 34 29.99 17.65 -27.25
N ALA A 35 29.26 18.04 -28.30
CA ALA A 35 27.81 17.88 -28.34
C ALA A 35 27.37 16.41 -28.27
N GLY A 36 28.09 15.53 -28.96
CA GLY A 36 27.82 14.09 -28.98
C GLY A 36 28.07 13.42 -27.62
N LEU A 37 29.16 13.77 -26.93
CA LEU A 37 29.44 13.25 -25.59
C LEU A 37 28.36 13.67 -24.58
N LEU A 38 27.97 14.95 -24.58
CA LEU A 38 26.89 15.45 -23.72
C LEU A 38 25.56 14.74 -24.02
N ALA A 39 25.22 14.55 -25.30
CA ALA A 39 23.99 13.88 -25.69
C ALA A 39 23.97 12.39 -25.26
N VAL A 40 25.09 11.67 -25.41
CA VAL A 40 25.22 10.29 -24.94
C VAL A 40 25.08 10.22 -23.41
N GLU A 41 25.70 11.14 -22.68
CA GLU A 41 25.63 11.19 -21.22
C GLU A 41 24.20 11.44 -20.72
N ILE A 42 23.49 12.42 -21.31
CA ILE A 42 22.09 12.70 -20.99
C ILE A 42 21.21 11.47 -21.26
N LEU A 43 21.40 10.79 -22.40
CA LEU A 43 20.63 9.60 -22.75
C LEU A 43 20.93 8.41 -21.82
N ALA A 44 22.17 8.25 -21.38
CA ALA A 44 22.56 7.23 -20.42
C ALA A 44 21.91 7.47 -19.05
N VAL A 45 21.97 8.69 -18.54
CA VAL A 45 21.32 9.07 -17.28
C VAL A 45 19.81 8.89 -17.37
N ALA A 46 19.19 9.28 -18.49
CA ALA A 46 17.76 9.08 -18.73
C ALA A 46 17.38 7.59 -18.78
N ALA A 47 18.18 6.75 -19.42
CA ALA A 47 17.95 5.29 -19.48
C ALA A 47 18.04 4.65 -18.09
N ILE A 48 19.04 5.03 -17.29
CA ILE A 48 19.19 4.58 -15.90
C ILE A 48 18.01 5.04 -15.06
N GLY A 49 17.63 6.32 -15.15
CA GLY A 49 16.48 6.88 -14.45
C GLY A 49 15.17 6.17 -14.80
N LEU A 50 14.95 5.87 -16.08
CA LEU A 50 13.79 5.09 -16.54
C LEU A 50 13.80 3.66 -16.00
N TRP A 51 14.97 3.02 -15.95
CA TRP A 51 15.11 1.67 -15.40
C TRP A 51 14.83 1.63 -13.89
N VAL A 52 15.40 2.56 -13.12
CA VAL A 52 15.13 2.71 -11.68
C VAL A 52 13.65 3.03 -11.44
N ASN A 53 13.08 4.00 -12.17
CA ASN A 53 11.67 4.34 -12.10
C ASN A 53 10.77 3.14 -12.39
N ARG A 54 11.15 2.28 -13.34
CA ARG A 54 10.41 1.04 -13.63
C ARG A 54 10.53 0.02 -12.50
N SER A 55 11.73 -0.16 -11.94
CA SER A 55 11.98 -1.13 -10.87
C SER A 55 11.23 -0.77 -9.58
N GLN A 56 11.14 0.52 -9.27
CA GLN A 56 10.54 1.05 -8.04
C GLN A 56 9.11 1.60 -8.25
N ARG A 57 8.64 1.71 -9.50
CA ARG A 57 7.33 2.23 -9.92
C ARG A 57 6.97 3.62 -9.38
N PHE A 58 7.95 4.52 -9.21
CA PHE A 58 7.71 5.86 -8.64
C PHE A 58 6.73 6.70 -9.47
N TYR A 59 6.85 6.68 -10.79
CA TYR A 59 6.02 7.47 -11.72
C TYR A 59 5.47 6.59 -12.84
N PRO A 60 4.28 6.00 -12.68
CA PRO A 60 3.70 5.11 -13.67
C PRO A 60 3.18 5.84 -14.92
N THR A 61 2.79 7.12 -14.79
CA THR A 61 2.16 7.91 -15.87
C THR A 61 2.72 9.35 -15.92
N TRP A 62 2.63 10.02 -17.08
CA TRP A 62 2.96 11.44 -17.18
C TRP A 62 2.10 12.34 -16.29
N GLU A 63 0.85 11.93 -16.03
CA GLU A 63 -0.08 12.61 -15.13
C GLU A 63 0.37 12.56 -13.65
N SER A 64 1.17 11.54 -13.28
CA SER A 64 1.79 11.47 -11.94
C SER A 64 2.91 12.51 -11.73
N LEU A 65 3.56 12.95 -12.81
CA LEU A 65 4.56 14.03 -12.76
C LEU A 65 3.92 15.42 -12.66
N THR A 66 2.71 15.59 -13.19
CA THR A 66 1.96 16.86 -13.13
C THR A 66 1.09 16.98 -11.87
N GLY A 67 1.17 16.02 -10.95
CA GLY A 67 0.39 16.02 -9.70
C GLY A 67 -1.11 15.73 -9.88
N ALA A 68 -1.55 15.32 -11.08
CA ALA A 68 -2.96 15.15 -11.42
C ALA A 68 -3.52 13.76 -11.11
N SER A 69 -2.67 12.79 -10.77
CA SER A 69 -3.08 11.41 -10.53
C SER A 69 -2.73 10.94 -9.12
N GLN A 70 -3.72 11.01 -8.22
CA GLN A 70 -3.84 10.02 -7.14
C GLN A 70 -4.24 8.67 -7.73
N VAL A 71 -3.38 8.06 -8.56
CA VAL A 71 -3.60 6.68 -9.00
C VAL A 71 -2.71 5.80 -8.14
N ALA A 72 -3.31 5.35 -7.03
CA ALA A 72 -2.76 4.33 -6.17
C ALA A 72 -2.30 3.13 -7.00
N ALA A 73 -1.16 2.57 -6.65
CA ALA A 73 -0.63 1.36 -7.27
C ALA A 73 -1.69 0.25 -7.26
N VAL A 74 -2.10 -0.20 -8.45
CA VAL A 74 -3.08 -1.26 -8.66
C VAL A 74 -2.50 -2.60 -8.19
N THR A 75 -2.75 -2.95 -6.93
CA THR A 75 -2.49 -4.28 -6.38
C THR A 75 -3.80 -5.07 -6.42
N GLU A 76 -3.78 -6.22 -7.09
CA GLU A 76 -4.89 -7.18 -7.15
C GLU A 76 -5.42 -7.43 -5.73
N THR A 77 -6.72 -7.21 -5.50
CA THR A 77 -7.35 -7.62 -4.25
C THR A 77 -7.57 -9.13 -4.32
N ALA A 78 -6.54 -9.89 -3.95
CA ALA A 78 -6.70 -11.32 -3.75
C ALA A 78 -7.70 -11.53 -2.61
N ALA A 79 -8.68 -12.43 -2.81
CA ALA A 79 -9.59 -12.81 -1.75
C ALA A 79 -8.78 -13.30 -0.54
N GLY A 80 -9.05 -12.70 0.62
CA GLY A 80 -8.42 -13.07 1.87
C GLY A 80 -8.85 -14.48 2.29
N ARG A 81 -7.97 -15.22 2.98
CA ARG A 81 -8.27 -16.59 3.43
C ARG A 81 -9.54 -16.70 4.29
N LEU A 82 -9.96 -15.61 4.94
CA LEU A 82 -11.13 -15.55 5.80
C LEU A 82 -12.34 -14.89 5.13
N ASP A 83 -12.25 -14.42 3.88
CA ASP A 83 -13.36 -13.74 3.20
C ASP A 83 -14.67 -14.54 3.21
N PRO A 84 -14.69 -15.87 2.94
CA PRO A 84 -15.93 -16.64 3.02
C PRO A 84 -16.55 -16.65 4.42
N ARG A 85 -15.72 -16.65 5.48
CA ARG A 85 -16.20 -16.59 6.87
C ARG A 85 -16.67 -15.19 7.22
N LEU A 86 -15.94 -14.16 6.81
CA LEU A 86 -16.26 -12.76 7.07
C LEU A 86 -17.53 -12.30 6.34
N ALA A 87 -17.83 -12.87 5.17
CA ALA A 87 -19.07 -12.61 4.45
C ALA A 87 -20.32 -13.14 5.17
N GLY A 88 -20.20 -14.24 5.92
CA GLY A 88 -21.32 -14.88 6.63
C GLY A 88 -21.36 -14.67 8.15
N ALA A 89 -20.31 -14.08 8.73
CA ALA A 89 -20.17 -13.94 10.17
C ALA A 89 -20.04 -12.49 10.61
N THR A 90 -20.63 -12.19 11.76
CA THR A 90 -20.55 -10.88 12.41
C THR A 90 -19.18 -10.62 13.04
N ALA A 91 -18.59 -11.64 13.63
CA ALA A 91 -17.25 -11.61 14.18
C ALA A 91 -16.59 -12.96 13.96
N VAL A 92 -15.31 -12.94 13.61
CA VAL A 92 -14.51 -14.15 13.42
C VAL A 92 -13.37 -14.12 14.44
N ALA A 93 -13.30 -15.15 15.26
CA ALA A 93 -12.11 -15.41 16.08
C ALA A 93 -10.92 -15.71 15.16
N TRP A 94 -10.01 -14.75 15.07
CA TRP A 94 -8.89 -14.77 14.15
C TRP A 94 -7.65 -15.31 14.85
N LYS A 95 -6.92 -16.20 14.17
CA LYS A 95 -5.68 -16.81 14.68
C LYS A 95 -4.62 -16.83 13.58
N PRO A 96 -3.99 -15.70 13.27
CA PRO A 96 -2.85 -15.67 12.36
C PRO A 96 -1.64 -16.34 13.02
N ALA A 97 -0.69 -16.81 12.22
CA ALA A 97 0.52 -17.48 12.71
C ALA A 97 1.34 -16.57 13.65
N GLU A 98 1.33 -15.26 13.38
CA GLU A 98 2.02 -14.24 14.14
C GLU A 98 1.37 -13.93 15.50
N ALA A 99 0.12 -14.36 15.74
CA ALA A 99 -0.64 -13.99 16.94
C ALA A 99 0.06 -14.36 18.26
N ALA A 100 0.84 -15.45 18.26
CA ALA A 100 1.58 -15.88 19.44
C ALA A 100 2.62 -14.83 19.89
N ALA A 101 3.23 -14.10 18.94
CA ALA A 101 4.24 -13.08 19.22
C ALA A 101 3.63 -11.77 19.73
N TRP A 102 2.32 -11.56 19.58
CA TRP A 102 1.62 -10.33 19.97
C TRP A 102 1.28 -10.27 21.47
N HIS A 103 1.44 -11.39 22.18
CA HIS A 103 1.18 -11.51 23.62
C HIS A 103 -0.21 -11.00 24.03
N LEU A 104 -1.23 -11.28 23.24
CA LEU A 104 -2.61 -10.87 23.51
C LEU A 104 -3.24 -11.76 24.60
N ALA A 105 -4.12 -11.19 25.41
CA ALA A 105 -4.83 -11.92 26.47
C ALA A 105 -5.79 -12.96 25.89
N ARG A 106 -6.29 -12.71 24.68
CA ARG A 106 -7.25 -13.54 23.95
C ARG A 106 -6.96 -13.46 22.44
N PRO A 107 -7.44 -14.44 21.65
CA PRO A 107 -7.35 -14.36 20.20
C PRO A 107 -7.99 -13.07 19.67
N PRO A 108 -7.36 -12.41 18.67
CA PRO A 108 -7.93 -11.22 18.06
C PRO A 108 -9.27 -11.53 17.38
N LEU A 109 -10.17 -10.54 17.35
CA LEU A 109 -11.44 -10.65 16.65
C LEU A 109 -11.42 -9.79 15.40
N LEU A 110 -11.86 -10.35 14.28
CA LEU A 110 -12.12 -9.62 13.04
C LEU A 110 -13.62 -9.40 12.90
N LEU A 111 -14.03 -8.15 12.67
CA LEU A 111 -15.41 -7.77 12.40
C LEU A 111 -15.49 -7.16 11.00
N ALA A 112 -16.16 -7.87 10.10
CA ALA A 112 -16.43 -7.39 8.76
C ALA A 112 -17.58 -6.38 8.78
N PRO A 113 -17.49 -5.25 8.06
CA PRO A 113 -18.60 -4.31 7.96
C PRO A 113 -19.82 -4.97 7.30
N PRO A 114 -21.05 -4.46 7.52
CA PRO A 114 -22.28 -5.09 7.00
C PRO A 114 -22.28 -5.27 5.48
N ASP A 115 -21.63 -4.37 4.75
CA ASP A 115 -21.53 -4.34 3.30
C ASP A 115 -20.37 -5.18 2.74
N TYR A 116 -19.64 -5.91 3.59
CA TYR A 116 -18.47 -6.70 3.18
C TYR A 116 -18.82 -7.80 2.17
N ALA A 117 -19.93 -8.50 2.36
CA ALA A 117 -20.36 -9.58 1.47
C ALA A 117 -20.85 -9.05 0.11
N GLU A 118 -21.50 -7.88 0.13
CA GLU A 118 -22.12 -7.25 -1.05
C GLU A 118 -21.08 -6.62 -2.00
N GLN A 119 -19.88 -6.34 -1.49
CA GLN A 119 -18.85 -5.61 -2.21
C GLN A 119 -17.58 -6.47 -2.36
N PRO A 120 -17.61 -7.51 -3.21
CA PRO A 120 -16.50 -8.45 -3.31
C PRO A 120 -15.22 -7.82 -3.88
N ASP A 121 -15.39 -6.80 -4.72
CA ASP A 121 -14.34 -6.05 -5.37
C ASP A 121 -14.00 -4.76 -4.61
N ARG A 122 -14.11 -4.73 -3.27
CA ARG A 122 -13.68 -3.57 -2.47
C ARG A 122 -12.72 -3.95 -1.37
N THR A 123 -11.82 -3.02 -1.08
CA THR A 123 -10.95 -3.06 0.10
C THR A 123 -11.46 -2.08 1.13
N PHE A 124 -11.40 -2.49 2.39
CA PHE A 124 -11.95 -1.73 3.50
C PHE A 124 -10.82 -1.13 4.34
N PRO A 125 -10.89 0.15 4.71
CA PRO A 125 -9.96 0.72 5.67
C PRO A 125 -9.96 -0.08 6.98
N LEU A 126 -8.82 -0.09 7.66
CA LEU A 126 -8.60 -0.89 8.86
C LEU A 126 -8.76 -0.02 10.12
N LEU A 127 -9.65 -0.44 11.01
CA LEU A 127 -9.77 0.11 12.36
C LEU A 127 -9.25 -0.91 13.36
N VAL A 128 -8.28 -0.53 14.17
CA VAL A 128 -7.80 -1.37 15.28
C VAL A 128 -8.32 -0.83 16.58
N VAL A 129 -9.03 -1.65 17.35
CA VAL A 129 -9.52 -1.31 18.68
C VAL A 129 -8.67 -2.04 19.71
N LEU A 130 -7.96 -1.27 20.54
CA LEU A 130 -7.19 -1.78 21.68
C LEU A 130 -8.08 -1.85 22.91
N GLY A 131 -8.62 -3.02 23.20
CA GLY A 131 -9.58 -3.21 24.28
C GLY A 131 -10.21 -4.58 24.32
N ASP A 132 -11.14 -4.74 25.27
CA ASP A 132 -11.87 -5.99 25.47
C ASP A 132 -13.28 -5.95 24.86
N ASP A 133 -13.74 -4.75 24.51
CA ASP A 133 -15.04 -4.50 23.93
C ASP A 133 -14.89 -4.23 22.43
N PRO A 134 -15.51 -5.04 21.55
CA PRO A 134 -15.53 -4.78 20.13
C PRO A 134 -16.29 -3.49 19.75
N GLY A 135 -17.10 -2.95 20.66
CA GLY A 135 -17.92 -1.78 20.43
C GLY A 135 -18.95 -1.98 19.31
N THR A 136 -19.49 -0.87 18.82
CA THR A 136 -20.39 -0.88 17.66
C THR A 136 -19.58 -1.07 16.38
N ARG A 137 -20.05 -1.97 15.52
CA ARG A 137 -19.45 -2.18 14.20
C ARG A 137 -19.72 -0.98 13.29
N PRO A 138 -18.69 -0.25 12.84
CA PRO A 138 -18.86 0.81 11.86
C PRO A 138 -19.15 0.25 10.46
N ALA A 139 -19.94 0.97 9.68
CA ALA A 139 -20.16 0.66 8.26
C ALA A 139 -18.91 1.01 7.44
N GLY A 140 -18.62 0.21 6.40
CA GLY A 140 -17.50 0.49 5.48
C GLY A 140 -16.10 0.41 6.09
N VAL A 141 -15.92 -0.20 7.27
CA VAL A 141 -14.59 -0.31 7.90
C VAL A 141 -14.38 -1.72 8.47
N LEU A 142 -13.27 -2.34 8.12
CA LEU A 142 -12.87 -3.62 8.70
C LEU A 142 -12.27 -3.36 10.08
N THR A 143 -12.84 -4.00 11.11
CA THR A 143 -12.41 -3.75 12.50
C THR A 143 -11.65 -4.97 13.05
N VAL A 144 -10.49 -4.73 13.66
CA VAL A 144 -9.72 -5.71 14.42
C VAL A 144 -9.76 -5.31 15.88
N VAL A 145 -10.20 -6.22 16.74
CA VAL A 145 -10.20 -6.00 18.19
C VAL A 145 -9.08 -6.81 18.79
N LEU A 146 -8.18 -6.12 19.48
CA LEU A 146 -7.03 -6.70 20.16
C LEU A 146 -7.19 -6.48 21.65
N ALA A 147 -7.01 -7.52 22.44
CA ALA A 147 -6.94 -7.45 23.90
C ALA A 147 -5.45 -7.52 24.34
N PRO A 148 -4.74 -6.38 24.48
CA PRO A 148 -3.32 -6.38 24.76
C PRO A 148 -3.06 -6.79 26.21
N THR A 149 -1.88 -7.35 26.47
CA THR A 149 -1.36 -7.53 27.83
C THR A 149 -0.22 -6.54 28.10
N ARG A 150 0.33 -6.56 29.31
CA ARG A 150 1.55 -5.80 29.63
C ARG A 150 2.77 -6.24 28.81
N ALA A 151 2.76 -7.44 28.25
CA ALA A 151 3.83 -7.94 27.39
C ALA A 151 3.62 -7.57 25.91
N THR A 152 2.45 -7.03 25.53
CA THR A 152 2.20 -6.57 24.16
C THR A 152 2.98 -5.30 23.89
N THR A 153 3.81 -5.31 22.84
CA THR A 153 4.62 -4.16 22.43
C THR A 153 4.22 -3.66 21.05
N ALA A 154 4.46 -2.38 20.77
CA ALA A 154 4.19 -1.80 19.46
C ALA A 154 4.95 -2.51 18.33
N ALA A 155 6.20 -2.91 18.59
CA ALA A 155 7.02 -3.69 17.66
C ALA A 155 6.39 -5.06 17.35
N SER A 156 5.87 -5.76 18.37
CA SER A 156 5.19 -7.05 18.16
C SER A 156 3.97 -6.92 17.24
N LEU A 157 3.23 -5.80 17.35
CA LEU A 157 2.06 -5.52 16.53
C LEU A 157 2.40 -4.98 15.12
N GLY A 158 3.69 -4.78 14.81
CA GLY A 158 4.14 -4.29 13.49
C GLY A 158 3.76 -5.21 12.33
N THR A 159 3.57 -6.51 12.59
CA THR A 159 3.15 -7.49 11.58
C THR A 159 1.63 -7.57 11.38
N LEU A 160 0.84 -6.88 12.21
CA LEU A 160 -0.63 -6.98 12.21
C LEU A 160 -1.22 -6.66 10.84
N ARG A 161 -0.83 -5.52 10.25
CA ARG A 161 -1.39 -5.05 8.98
C ARG A 161 -1.14 -6.04 7.84
N ALA A 162 0.08 -6.56 7.75
CA ALA A 162 0.41 -7.58 6.76
C ALA A 162 -0.38 -8.87 6.99
N ALA A 163 -0.61 -9.26 8.25
CA ALA A 163 -1.42 -10.42 8.57
C ALA A 163 -2.89 -10.22 8.16
N VAL A 164 -3.48 -9.05 8.43
CA VAL A 164 -4.86 -8.73 8.00
C VAL A 164 -4.95 -8.73 6.48
N ALA A 165 -4.03 -8.08 5.77
CA ALA A 165 -4.04 -7.99 4.31
C ALA A 165 -3.95 -9.36 3.61
N ARG A 166 -3.38 -10.39 4.26
CA ARG A 166 -3.38 -11.76 3.73
C ARG A 166 -4.69 -12.52 3.99
N ASP A 167 -5.39 -12.16 5.06
CA ASP A 167 -6.54 -12.93 5.55
C ASP A 167 -7.89 -12.25 5.25
N ALA A 168 -7.90 -10.95 4.96
CA ALA A 168 -9.07 -10.15 4.65
C ALA A 168 -8.75 -9.00 3.70
N ARG A 169 -9.77 -8.49 3.00
CA ARG A 169 -9.68 -7.33 2.10
C ARG A 169 -9.56 -6.03 2.87
N SER A 170 -8.33 -5.72 3.29
CA SER A 170 -7.99 -4.46 3.95
C SER A 170 -7.26 -3.50 3.03
N ALA A 171 -7.57 -2.22 3.16
CA ALA A 171 -6.83 -1.13 2.53
C ALA A 171 -5.65 -0.71 3.41
N ASP A 172 -4.78 0.10 2.85
CA ASP A 172 -3.59 0.61 3.53
C ASP A 172 -3.88 1.60 4.67
N ALA A 173 -5.05 2.24 4.64
CA ALA A 173 -5.46 3.19 5.67
C ALA A 173 -5.74 2.49 7.00
N LEU A 174 -5.13 2.99 8.07
CA LEU A 174 -5.20 2.44 9.43
C LEU A 174 -5.49 3.54 10.44
N ALA A 175 -6.48 3.33 11.30
CA ALA A 175 -6.72 4.12 12.50
C ALA A 175 -6.75 3.21 13.73
N VAL A 176 -6.32 3.75 14.88
CA VAL A 176 -6.28 3.01 16.14
C VAL A 176 -7.17 3.70 17.17
N VAL A 177 -8.10 2.96 17.76
CA VAL A 177 -8.87 3.39 18.94
C VAL A 177 -8.23 2.79 20.16
N ALA A 178 -7.80 3.64 21.08
CA ALA A 178 -7.15 3.20 22.31
C ALA A 178 -7.69 3.98 23.51
N GLY A 179 -8.14 3.25 24.53
CA GLY A 179 -8.44 3.83 25.83
C GLY A 179 -7.16 4.33 26.55
N PRO A 180 -7.29 5.10 27.64
CA PRO A 180 -6.16 5.74 28.32
C PRO A 180 -5.03 4.77 28.67
N ARG A 181 -5.36 3.54 29.08
CA ARG A 181 -4.40 2.49 29.44
C ARG A 181 -3.48 2.05 28.29
N TRP A 182 -3.94 2.14 27.04
CA TRP A 182 -3.22 1.65 25.85
C TRP A 182 -2.75 2.78 24.93
N HIS A 183 -2.93 4.05 25.34
CA HIS A 183 -2.61 5.19 24.49
C HIS A 183 -1.11 5.24 24.13
N ALA A 184 -0.23 4.93 25.10
CA ALA A 184 1.22 4.86 24.85
C ALA A 184 1.59 3.75 23.85
N LEU A 185 0.93 2.59 23.92
CA LEU A 185 1.11 1.49 22.97
C LEU A 185 0.69 1.90 21.56
N ALA A 186 -0.45 2.58 21.43
CA ALA A 186 -0.97 3.08 20.15
C ALA A 186 -0.06 4.17 19.55
N ALA A 187 0.42 5.11 20.36
CA ALA A 187 1.31 6.19 19.91
C ALA A 187 2.68 5.67 19.42
N ALA A 188 3.18 4.59 20.03
CA ALA A 188 4.43 3.95 19.65
C ALA A 188 4.29 2.99 18.44
N TRP A 189 3.08 2.82 17.90
CA TRP A 189 2.82 1.85 16.82
C TRP A 189 3.62 2.21 15.55
N PRO A 190 4.31 1.23 14.92
CA PRO A 190 4.95 1.43 13.62
C PRO A 190 4.05 2.11 12.58
N GLY A 191 4.57 3.17 11.96
CA GLY A 191 3.82 3.96 10.98
C GLY A 191 2.93 5.06 11.57
N HIS A 192 2.94 5.24 12.91
CA HIS A 192 2.26 6.31 13.64
C HIS A 192 0.82 6.56 13.14
N PRO A 193 -0.05 5.54 13.20
CA PRO A 193 -1.44 5.68 12.78
C PRO A 193 -2.16 6.73 13.62
N ALA A 194 -3.23 7.30 13.06
CA ALA A 194 -4.08 8.21 13.81
C ALA A 194 -4.68 7.49 15.03
N VAL A 195 -4.46 8.03 16.22
CA VAL A 195 -4.99 7.50 17.47
C VAL A 195 -6.20 8.31 17.89
N ALA A 196 -7.33 7.63 18.06
CA ALA A 196 -8.58 8.23 18.52
C ALA A 196 -9.01 7.63 19.87
N THR A 197 -9.82 8.39 20.61
CA THR A 197 -10.41 7.93 21.87
C THR A 197 -11.76 7.24 21.68
N GLY A 198 -12.34 7.29 20.48
CA GLY A 198 -13.61 6.66 20.15
C GLY A 198 -13.73 6.26 18.67
N ILE A 199 -14.61 5.29 18.40
CA ILE A 199 -14.81 4.69 17.08
C ILE A 199 -15.28 5.75 16.06
N ASP A 200 -16.27 6.57 16.38
CA ASP A 200 -16.81 7.58 15.45
C ASP A 200 -15.79 8.63 15.02
N GLN A 201 -14.85 8.97 15.91
CA GLN A 201 -13.76 9.88 15.57
C GLN A 201 -12.75 9.19 14.64
N ALA A 202 -12.39 7.94 14.93
CA ALA A 202 -11.47 7.17 14.09
C ALA A 202 -12.02 6.97 12.67
N VAL A 203 -13.29 6.58 12.56
CA VAL A 203 -13.96 6.31 11.27
C VAL A 203 -14.03 7.56 10.40
N ARG A 204 -14.30 8.74 10.98
CA ARG A 204 -14.29 10.01 10.23
C ARG A 204 -12.93 10.38 9.64
N GLY A 205 -11.84 9.90 10.25
CA GLY A 205 -10.49 10.11 9.74
C GLY A 205 -10.05 9.10 8.68
N LEU A 206 -10.84 8.03 8.46
CA LEU A 206 -10.53 7.01 7.47
C LEU A 206 -11.12 7.37 6.10
N PRO A 207 -10.42 7.04 5.00
CA PRO A 207 -10.99 7.17 3.66
C PRO A 207 -12.15 6.20 3.47
N ALA A 208 -13.06 6.53 2.56
CA ALA A 208 -14.15 5.63 2.17
C ALA A 208 -13.59 4.32 1.57
N PRO A 209 -14.34 3.19 1.66
CA PRO A 209 -14.00 1.96 0.96
C PRO A 209 -13.70 2.21 -0.51
N LEU A 210 -12.58 1.69 -0.98
CA LEU A 210 -12.14 1.87 -2.36
C LEU A 210 -12.48 0.63 -3.17
N ALA A 211 -12.89 0.84 -4.42
CA ALA A 211 -12.93 -0.23 -5.41
C ALA A 211 -11.53 -0.87 -5.49
N ALA A 212 -11.51 -2.20 -5.41
CA ALA A 212 -10.37 -3.01 -5.76
C ALA A 212 -9.91 -2.59 -7.16
N PRO A 213 -8.62 -2.34 -7.35
CA PRO A 213 -8.18 -1.82 -8.62
C PRO A 213 -8.32 -2.91 -9.70
N GLN A 214 -9.08 -2.59 -10.76
CA GLN A 214 -9.41 -3.52 -11.84
C GLN A 214 -8.16 -3.88 -12.65
N ARG A 215 -7.93 -5.19 -12.88
CA ARG A 215 -6.95 -5.67 -13.86
C ARG A 215 -7.58 -5.79 -15.24
N LEU A 216 -6.82 -5.41 -16.27
CA LEU A 216 -7.11 -5.83 -17.65
C LEU A 216 -6.65 -7.28 -17.83
N PRO A 217 -7.40 -8.10 -18.60
CA PRO A 217 -7.01 -9.48 -18.88
C PRO A 217 -5.64 -9.53 -19.54
N SER A 218 -4.80 -10.44 -19.03
CA SER A 218 -3.46 -10.76 -19.52
C SER A 218 -3.53 -11.50 -20.85
#